data_AF-A0A812ZGM0-F1
#
_entry.id   AF-A0A812ZGM0-F1
#
_cell.length_a   1.000
_cell.length_b   1.000
_cell.length_c   1.000
_cell.angle_alpha   90.00
_cell.angle_beta   90.00
_cell.angle_gamma   90.00
#
_symmetry.space_group_name_H-M   'P 1'
#
loop_
_entity.id
_entity.type
_entity.pdbx_description
1 polymer ?
#
loop_
_entity_poly.entity_id
_entity_poly.type
_entity_poly.pdbx_seq_one_letter_code
_entity_poly.pdbx_strand_id
1 'polypeptide(L)'
;AILLGVEIDYASTLPEADIPAWLGLLNAVIVCVFVLEIILKLIAYGCRGFWRGPQAWWNIFDFFIVAVSALETVLDLWARSLVAAIWGSDAFSVVRTMRLARALRGMRFLRVFRYFSALRVLVLSIVSTINSLLWTIVLLFIIFYSFGVILTQLVTDYCRFLAVEASNNMNAVPECPAELDKYWSSIGQSMLTLFYAITNGVAWSDAVRPLEDVSLLAVAFVIFYIIISVFTLLNVVTGVFVNTAIERASADKDIAALKAFQKRKEQIQVLRHAFEAMDHWQTNNLKIKDIEEAMGLESVGA
;
A
#
# COMPACT_ATOMS: atom_id res chain seq x y z
N ALA A 1 4.23 -19.25 9.06
CA ALA A 1 4.57 -19.09 7.63
C ALA A 1 4.71 -20.45 6.96
N ILE A 2 5.65 -21.30 7.41
CA ILE A 2 5.87 -22.64 6.84
C ILE A 2 4.59 -23.50 6.85
N LEU A 3 3.89 -23.58 7.99
CA LEU A 3 2.62 -24.32 8.09
C LEU A 3 1.54 -23.83 7.11
N LEU A 4 1.45 -22.50 6.88
CA LEU A 4 0.52 -21.93 5.91
C LEU A 4 0.90 -22.34 4.48
N GLY A 5 2.19 -22.34 4.15
CA GLY A 5 2.67 -22.79 2.85
C GLY A 5 2.32 -24.26 2.60
N VAL A 6 2.57 -25.12 3.59
CA VAL A 6 2.19 -26.54 3.54
C VAL A 6 0.66 -26.69 3.40
N GLU A 7 -0.13 -25.96 4.18
CA GLU A 7 -1.60 -26.01 4.09
C GLU A 7 -2.12 -25.60 2.71
N ILE A 8 -1.55 -24.55 2.09
CA ILE A 8 -1.91 -24.10 0.75
C ILE A 8 -1.53 -25.15 -0.31
N ASP A 9 -0.37 -25.78 -0.16
CA ASP A 9 0.13 -26.80 -1.10
C ASP A 9 -0.69 -28.10 -1.04
N TYR A 10 -1.09 -28.52 0.16
CA TYR A 10 -2.03 -29.63 0.33
C TYR A 10 -3.42 -29.30 -0.20
N ALA A 11 -3.91 -28.07 0.03
CA ALA A 11 -5.23 -27.64 -0.44
C ALA A 11 -5.30 -27.42 -1.97
N SER A 12 -4.17 -27.22 -2.64
CA SER A 12 -4.11 -27.09 -4.11
C SER A 12 -4.06 -28.45 -4.82
N THR A 13 -3.57 -29.48 -4.14
CA THR A 13 -3.31 -30.81 -4.71
C THR A 13 -4.36 -31.85 -4.32
N LEU A 14 -5.00 -31.71 -3.16
CA LEU A 14 -5.96 -32.69 -2.63
C LEU A 14 -7.40 -32.15 -2.56
N PRO A 15 -8.41 -33.01 -2.76
CA PRO A 15 -9.78 -32.71 -2.39
C PRO A 15 -9.88 -32.31 -0.91
N GLU A 16 -10.82 -31.42 -0.60
CA GLU A 16 -10.99 -30.85 0.75
C GLU A 16 -11.21 -31.91 1.85
N ALA A 17 -11.78 -33.06 1.48
CA ALA A 17 -12.00 -34.21 2.37
C ALA A 17 -10.70 -34.95 2.77
N ASP A 18 -9.64 -34.84 1.98
CA ASP A 18 -8.38 -35.55 2.16
C ASP A 18 -7.33 -34.70 2.89
N ILE A 19 -7.66 -33.46 3.26
CA ILE A 19 -6.78 -32.58 4.03
C ILE A 19 -6.62 -33.17 5.44
N PRO A 20 -5.39 -33.47 5.89
CA PRO A 20 -5.16 -34.11 7.18
C PRO A 20 -5.73 -33.33 8.37
N ALA A 21 -6.54 -33.99 9.21
CA ALA A 21 -7.19 -33.36 10.37
C ALA A 21 -6.20 -32.73 11.37
N TRP A 22 -4.97 -33.23 11.46
CA TRP A 22 -3.92 -32.69 12.32
C TRP A 22 -3.51 -31.27 11.93
N LEU A 23 -3.60 -30.89 10.65
CA LEU A 23 -3.33 -29.52 10.19
C LEU A 23 -4.35 -28.53 10.78
N GLY A 24 -5.62 -28.92 10.80
CA GLY A 24 -6.70 -28.13 11.42
C GLY A 24 -6.49 -27.95 12.93
N LEU A 25 -6.13 -29.04 13.63
CA LEU A 25 -5.83 -28.99 15.06
C LEU A 25 -4.64 -28.07 15.36
N LEU A 26 -3.55 -28.20 14.60
CA LEU A 26 -2.36 -27.37 14.77
C LEU A 26 -2.65 -25.89 14.52
N ASN A 27 -3.47 -25.57 13.51
CA ASN A 27 -3.93 -24.21 13.26
C ASN A 27 -4.74 -23.65 14.44
N ALA A 28 -5.67 -24.43 14.99
CA ALA A 28 -6.46 -24.02 16.16
C ALA A 28 -5.56 -23.74 17.38
N VAL A 29 -4.58 -24.61 17.65
CA VAL A 29 -3.59 -24.40 18.73
C VAL A 29 -2.81 -23.11 18.53
N ILE A 30 -2.34 -22.84 17.31
CA ILE A 30 -1.61 -21.60 16.99
C ILE A 30 -2.49 -20.36 17.22
N VAL A 31 -3.76 -20.41 16.81
CA VAL A 31 -4.71 -19.31 17.04
C VAL A 31 -4.92 -19.09 18.54
N CYS A 32 -5.09 -20.15 19.33
CA CYS A 32 -5.19 -20.05 20.79
C CYS A 32 -3.96 -19.40 21.43
N VAL A 33 -2.75 -19.79 21.00
CA VAL A 33 -1.49 -19.17 21.46
C VAL A 33 -1.46 -17.68 21.13
N PHE A 34 -1.89 -17.27 19.94
CA PHE A 34 -1.92 -15.86 19.58
C PHE A 34 -3.01 -15.05 20.31
N VAL A 35 -4.17 -15.65 20.57
CA VAL A 35 -5.19 -15.04 21.43
C VAL A 35 -4.62 -14.80 22.81
N LEU A 36 -3.90 -15.78 23.37
CA LEU A 36 -3.23 -15.65 24.66
C LEU A 36 -2.15 -14.56 24.63
N GLU A 37 -1.33 -14.48 23.58
CA GLU A 37 -0.34 -13.39 23.40
C GLU A 37 -1.00 -12.01 23.47
N ILE A 38 -2.14 -11.81 22.79
CA ILE A 38 -2.88 -10.54 22.81
C ILE A 38 -3.45 -10.23 24.19
N ILE A 39 -4.02 -11.22 24.88
CA ILE A 39 -4.55 -11.05 26.24
C ILE A 39 -3.41 -10.64 27.19
N LEU A 40 -2.26 -11.32 27.12
CA LEU A 40 -1.09 -11.00 27.94
C LEU A 40 -0.56 -9.58 27.64
N LYS A 41 -0.49 -9.18 26.36
CA LYS A 41 -0.13 -7.80 25.97
C LYS A 41 -1.12 -6.77 26.52
N LEU A 42 -2.41 -7.07 26.47
CA LEU A 42 -3.46 -6.16 26.97
C LEU A 42 -3.37 -5.99 28.50
N ILE A 43 -3.06 -7.07 29.23
CA ILE A 43 -2.83 -7.03 30.67
C ILE A 43 -1.56 -6.26 31.00
N ALA A 44 -0.44 -6.54 30.30
CA ALA A 44 0.86 -5.94 30.57
C ALA A 44 0.92 -4.44 30.27
N TYR A 45 0.35 -3.98 29.14
CA TYR A 45 0.35 -2.57 28.76
C TYR A 45 -0.88 -1.79 29.26
N GLY A 46 -1.91 -2.50 29.75
CA GLY A 46 -3.23 -1.94 30.01
C GLY A 46 -3.95 -1.50 28.72
N CYS A 47 -5.27 -1.25 28.80
CA CYS A 47 -6.05 -0.81 27.64
C CYS A 47 -5.47 0.48 27.01
N ARG A 48 -5.10 1.48 27.83
CA ARG A 48 -4.58 2.75 27.31
C ARG A 48 -3.23 2.59 26.62
N GLY A 49 -2.33 1.76 27.17
CA GLY A 49 -1.02 1.50 26.56
C GLY A 49 -1.11 0.64 25.30
N PHE A 50 -2.04 -0.31 25.25
CA PHE A 50 -2.26 -1.15 24.08
C PHE A 50 -2.78 -0.35 22.88
N TRP A 51 -3.80 0.51 23.09
CA TRP A 51 -4.49 1.23 22.01
C TRP A 51 -3.87 2.60 21.67
N ARG A 52 -3.12 3.24 22.58
CA ARG A 52 -2.54 4.57 22.38
C ARG A 52 -1.05 4.67 22.71
N GLY A 53 -0.38 3.55 22.97
CA GLY A 53 1.06 3.53 23.23
C GLY A 53 1.92 3.67 21.96
N PRO A 54 3.25 3.74 22.11
CA PRO A 54 4.19 3.87 20.98
C PRO A 54 4.11 2.72 19.95
N GLN A 55 3.60 1.56 20.38
CA GLN A 55 3.41 0.38 19.52
C GLN A 55 1.94 0.13 19.15
N ALA A 56 1.05 1.09 19.41
CA ALA A 56 -0.40 0.93 19.22
C ALA A 56 -0.76 0.46 17.80
N TRP A 57 -0.13 1.01 16.76
CA TRP A 57 -0.41 0.60 15.38
C TRP A 57 -0.14 -0.88 15.13
N TRP A 58 0.95 -1.41 15.68
CA TRP A 58 1.31 -2.83 15.57
C TRP A 58 0.42 -3.73 16.41
N ASN A 59 0.03 -3.25 17.59
CA ASN A 59 -0.90 -3.96 18.47
C ASN A 59 -2.31 -4.06 17.85
N ILE A 60 -2.81 -2.99 17.23
CA ILE A 60 -4.08 -2.95 16.50
C ILE A 60 -4.03 -3.90 15.31
N PHE A 61 -2.94 -3.87 14.54
CA PHE A 61 -2.73 -4.77 13.41
C PHE A 61 -2.69 -6.25 13.84
N ASP A 62 -1.92 -6.57 14.89
CA ASP A 62 -1.87 -7.92 15.44
C ASP A 62 -3.25 -8.37 15.94
N PHE A 63 -3.97 -7.49 16.66
CA PHE A 63 -5.32 -7.75 17.15
C PHE A 63 -6.28 -8.07 16.00
N PHE A 64 -6.29 -7.27 14.94
CA PHE A 64 -7.13 -7.49 13.76
C PHE A 64 -6.86 -8.85 13.12
N ILE A 65 -5.59 -9.21 12.92
CA ILE A 65 -5.21 -10.52 12.37
C ILE A 65 -5.66 -11.66 13.30
N VAL A 66 -5.53 -11.51 14.63
CA VAL A 66 -5.98 -12.56 15.58
C VAL A 66 -7.48 -12.68 15.50
N ALA A 67 -8.21 -11.56 15.50
CA ALA A 67 -9.66 -11.52 15.46
C ALA A 67 -10.21 -12.21 14.20
N VAL A 68 -9.64 -11.93 13.02
CA VAL A 68 -10.02 -12.61 11.77
C VAL A 68 -9.72 -14.11 11.84
N SER A 69 -8.53 -14.49 12.32
CA SER A 69 -8.13 -15.91 12.43
C SER A 69 -8.98 -16.69 13.43
N ALA A 70 -9.35 -16.06 14.55
CA ALA A 70 -10.21 -16.63 15.58
C ALA A 70 -11.65 -16.76 15.08
N LEU A 71 -12.19 -15.70 14.47
CA LEU A 71 -13.52 -15.73 13.85
C LEU A 71 -13.62 -16.85 12.82
N GLU A 72 -12.61 -16.98 11.96
CA GLU A 72 -12.59 -18.04 10.96
C GLU A 72 -12.50 -19.44 11.57
N THR A 73 -11.62 -19.66 12.55
CA THR A 73 -11.50 -20.97 13.23
C THR A 73 -12.81 -21.35 13.91
N VAL A 74 -13.46 -20.38 14.56
CA VAL A 74 -14.76 -20.54 15.20
C VAL A 74 -15.81 -20.89 14.14
N LEU A 75 -15.90 -20.14 13.03
CA LEU A 75 -16.84 -20.42 11.95
C LEU A 75 -16.62 -21.79 11.29
N ASP A 76 -15.38 -22.24 11.12
CA ASP A 76 -15.07 -23.56 10.55
C ASP A 76 -15.50 -24.70 11.49
N LEU A 77 -15.33 -24.52 12.82
CA LEU A 77 -15.83 -25.45 13.83
C LEU A 77 -17.37 -25.47 13.90
N TRP A 78 -18.01 -24.28 13.88
CA TRP A 78 -19.46 -24.17 13.83
C TRP A 78 -20.03 -24.82 12.56
N ALA A 79 -19.45 -24.53 11.39
CA ALA A 79 -19.88 -25.10 10.12
C ALA A 79 -19.81 -26.64 10.13
N ARG A 80 -18.70 -27.22 10.61
CA ARG A 80 -18.57 -28.68 10.74
C ARG A 80 -19.63 -29.28 11.68
N SER A 81 -19.97 -28.58 12.77
CA SER A 81 -20.97 -29.05 13.74
C SER A 81 -22.43 -28.89 13.28
N LEU A 82 -22.77 -27.78 12.62
CA LEU A 82 -24.14 -27.44 12.18
C LEU A 82 -24.52 -28.04 10.83
N VAL A 83 -23.59 -28.12 9.88
CA VAL A 83 -23.82 -28.78 8.58
C VAL A 83 -24.05 -30.29 8.79
N ALA A 84 -23.38 -30.89 9.77
CA ALA A 84 -23.64 -32.27 10.17
C ALA A 84 -25.01 -32.49 10.84
N ALA A 85 -25.61 -31.44 11.42
CA ALA A 85 -26.80 -31.57 12.27
C ALA A 85 -28.11 -31.10 11.63
N ILE A 86 -28.10 -30.10 10.73
CA ILE A 86 -29.34 -29.39 10.35
C ILE A 86 -29.49 -29.17 8.83
N TRP A 87 -28.41 -29.04 8.05
CA TRP A 87 -28.50 -28.53 6.68
C TRP A 87 -27.99 -29.55 5.66
N GLY A 88 -28.92 -30.23 4.98
CA GLY A 88 -28.64 -30.88 3.69
C GLY A 88 -28.16 -29.88 2.63
N SER A 89 -27.74 -30.40 1.48
CA SER A 89 -27.05 -29.84 0.29
C SER A 89 -27.12 -28.35 -0.12
N ASP A 90 -27.89 -27.47 0.51
CA ASP A 90 -28.02 -26.03 0.19
C ASP A 90 -26.94 -25.12 0.84
N ALA A 91 -25.90 -25.71 1.45
CA ALA A 91 -24.81 -24.99 2.13
C ALA A 91 -23.81 -24.25 1.19
N PHE A 92 -24.01 -24.26 -0.13
CA PHE A 92 -23.03 -23.76 -1.10
C PHE A 92 -22.74 -22.25 -1.01
N SER A 93 -23.69 -21.42 -0.58
CA SER A 93 -23.48 -19.97 -0.46
C SER A 93 -22.58 -19.60 0.74
N VAL A 94 -22.74 -20.31 1.86
CA VAL A 94 -21.96 -20.11 3.10
C VAL A 94 -20.54 -20.65 2.94
N VAL A 95 -20.37 -21.79 2.25
CA VAL A 95 -19.02 -22.33 1.96
C VAL A 95 -18.24 -21.39 1.03
N ARG A 96 -18.91 -20.72 0.08
CA ARG A 96 -18.26 -19.78 -0.86
C ARG A 96 -17.74 -18.52 -0.15
N THR A 97 -18.47 -17.97 0.81
CA THR A 97 -18.01 -16.84 1.63
C THR A 97 -16.90 -17.26 2.61
N MET A 98 -16.93 -18.50 3.13
CA MET A 98 -15.82 -19.04 3.94
C MET A 98 -14.51 -19.19 3.14
N ARG A 99 -14.57 -19.45 1.83
CA ARG A 99 -13.36 -19.53 0.97
C ARG A 99 -12.60 -18.21 0.90
N LEU A 100 -13.30 -17.07 0.89
CA LEU A 100 -12.64 -15.76 0.97
C LEU A 100 -12.00 -15.53 2.34
N ALA A 101 -12.66 -15.95 3.42
CA ALA A 101 -12.10 -15.87 4.76
C ALA A 101 -10.80 -16.69 4.90
N ARG A 102 -10.70 -17.84 4.22
CA ARG A 102 -9.45 -18.65 4.17
C ARG A 102 -8.28 -17.92 3.53
N ALA A 103 -8.52 -17.08 2.52
CA ALA A 103 -7.46 -16.27 1.92
C ALA A 103 -6.88 -15.25 2.92
N LEU A 104 -7.68 -14.79 3.89
CA LEU A 104 -7.25 -13.87 4.94
C LEU A 104 -6.27 -14.51 5.95
N ARG A 105 -6.20 -15.85 6.05
CA ARG A 105 -5.14 -16.55 6.81
C ARG A 105 -3.75 -16.16 6.34
N GLY A 106 -3.59 -15.81 5.05
CA GLY A 106 -2.34 -15.33 4.48
C GLY A 106 -1.79 -14.10 5.20
N MET A 107 -2.67 -13.24 5.72
CA MET A 107 -2.27 -12.01 6.42
C MET A 107 -1.48 -12.29 7.70
N ARG A 108 -1.59 -13.48 8.31
CA ARG A 108 -0.79 -13.85 9.50
C ARG A 108 0.71 -13.86 9.23
N PHE A 109 1.14 -14.05 7.97
CA PHE A 109 2.54 -13.91 7.58
C PHE A 109 3.03 -12.47 7.75
N LEU A 110 2.18 -11.46 7.54
CA LEU A 110 2.58 -10.05 7.66
C LEU A 110 3.04 -9.68 9.08
N ARG A 111 2.69 -10.49 10.10
CA ARG A 111 3.24 -10.35 11.45
C ARG A 111 4.75 -10.50 11.49
N VAL A 112 5.36 -11.27 10.59
CA VAL A 112 6.82 -11.40 10.51
C VAL A 112 7.48 -10.02 10.38
N PHE A 113 6.84 -9.08 9.69
CA PHE A 113 7.38 -7.73 9.48
C PHE A 113 7.59 -6.94 10.76
N ARG A 114 6.91 -7.28 11.88
CA ARG A 114 7.13 -6.61 13.17
C ARG A 114 8.42 -7.03 13.87
N TYR A 115 8.89 -8.25 13.60
CA TYR A 115 10.07 -8.82 14.25
C TYR A 115 11.36 -8.41 13.54
N PHE A 116 11.30 -8.17 12.23
CA PHE A 116 12.45 -7.72 11.45
C PHE A 116 12.44 -6.20 11.34
N SER A 117 13.37 -5.55 12.05
CA SER A 117 13.54 -4.09 12.03
C SER A 117 13.71 -3.55 10.60
N ALA A 118 14.48 -4.24 9.75
CA ALA A 118 14.68 -3.87 8.35
C ALA A 118 13.37 -3.88 7.53
N LEU A 119 12.54 -4.93 7.68
CA LEU A 119 11.25 -5.03 6.98
C LEU A 119 10.26 -3.98 7.48
N ARG A 120 10.24 -3.72 8.79
CA ARG A 120 9.42 -2.67 9.39
C ARG A 120 9.73 -1.30 8.79
N VAL A 121 11.00 -0.95 8.62
CA VAL A 121 11.40 0.33 8.03
C VAL A 121 10.91 0.43 6.58
N LEU A 122 11.08 -0.61 5.77
CA LEU A 122 10.59 -0.64 4.39
C LEU A 122 9.06 -0.46 4.31
N VAL A 123 8.30 -1.16 5.16
CA VAL A 123 6.84 -1.03 5.20
C VAL A 123 6.42 0.39 5.60
N LEU A 124 7.07 0.98 6.61
CA LEU A 124 6.79 2.35 7.01
C LEU A 124 7.10 3.36 5.90
N SER A 125 8.17 3.13 5.12
CA SER A 125 8.50 3.94 3.94
C SER A 125 7.48 3.81 2.80
N ILE A 126 6.86 2.65 2.62
CA ILE A 126 5.76 2.47 1.65
C ILE A 126 4.49 3.17 2.15
N VAL A 127 4.16 3.00 3.43
CA VAL A 127 2.98 3.64 4.02
C VAL A 127 3.10 5.17 3.98
N SER A 128 4.31 5.73 4.13
CA SER A 128 4.49 7.18 4.02
C SER A 128 4.24 7.72 2.62
N THR A 129 4.42 6.93 1.55
CA THR A 129 4.17 7.37 0.17
C THR A 129 2.75 7.08 -0.32
N ILE A 130 1.96 6.32 0.45
CA ILE A 130 0.62 5.86 0.02
C ILE A 130 -0.34 7.02 -0.29
N ASN A 131 -0.21 8.15 0.43
CA ASN A 131 -1.10 9.30 0.25
C ASN A 131 -0.92 9.92 -1.15
N SER A 132 0.32 10.12 -1.58
CA SER A 132 0.63 10.64 -2.91
C SER A 132 0.30 9.64 -4.03
N LEU A 133 0.52 8.34 -3.78
CA LEU A 133 0.15 7.27 -4.70
C LEU A 133 -1.37 7.14 -4.86
N LEU A 134 -2.14 7.33 -3.78
CA LEU A 134 -3.59 7.21 -3.81
C LEU A 134 -4.22 8.22 -4.77
N TRP A 135 -3.83 9.50 -4.69
CA TRP A 135 -4.35 10.53 -5.58
C TRP A 135 -4.00 10.29 -7.04
N THR A 136 -2.81 9.73 -7.28
CA THR A 136 -2.41 9.28 -8.61
C THR A 136 -3.33 8.17 -9.12
N ILE A 137 -3.56 7.14 -8.31
CA ILE A 137 -4.40 6.00 -8.69
C ILE A 137 -5.83 6.48 -8.97
N VAL A 138 -6.33 7.42 -8.18
CA VAL A 138 -7.63 8.07 -8.39
C VAL A 138 -7.66 8.81 -9.73
N LEU A 139 -6.63 9.62 -10.04
CA LEU A 139 -6.52 10.30 -11.33
C LEU A 139 -6.53 9.31 -12.50
N LEU A 140 -5.74 8.24 -12.41
CA LEU A 140 -5.66 7.20 -13.42
C LEU A 140 -7.01 6.48 -13.60
N PHE A 141 -7.71 6.19 -12.50
CA PHE A 141 -9.03 5.57 -12.51
C PHE A 141 -10.08 6.48 -13.18
N ILE A 142 -10.04 7.80 -12.93
CA ILE A 142 -10.92 8.77 -13.60
C ILE A 142 -10.67 8.77 -15.11
N ILE A 143 -9.40 8.70 -15.54
CA ILE A 143 -9.04 8.59 -16.96
C ILE A 143 -9.57 7.28 -17.55
N PHE A 144 -9.39 6.14 -16.88
CA PHE A 144 -9.92 4.86 -17.37
C PHE A 144 -11.43 4.90 -17.52
N TYR A 145 -12.13 5.47 -16.53
CA TYR A 145 -13.57 5.57 -16.54
C TYR A 145 -14.06 6.47 -17.67
N SER A 146 -13.46 7.65 -17.87
CA SER A 146 -13.91 8.59 -18.90
C SER A 146 -13.77 8.02 -20.31
N PHE A 147 -12.60 7.47 -20.64
CA PHE A 147 -12.38 6.83 -21.95
C PHE A 147 -13.16 5.52 -22.10
N GLY A 148 -13.27 4.74 -21.02
CA GLY A 148 -14.04 3.50 -21.00
C GLY A 148 -15.52 3.73 -21.32
N VAL A 149 -16.14 4.79 -20.75
CA VAL A 149 -17.52 5.17 -21.07
C VAL A 149 -17.67 5.54 -22.55
N ILE A 150 -16.81 6.42 -23.06
CA ILE A 150 -16.88 6.89 -24.46
C ILE A 150 -16.74 5.72 -25.44
N LEU A 151 -15.75 4.86 -25.25
CA LEU A 151 -15.48 3.74 -26.17
C LEU A 151 -16.59 2.68 -26.11
N THR A 152 -17.09 2.36 -24.91
CA THR A 152 -18.22 1.42 -24.75
C THR A 152 -19.47 1.96 -25.44
N GLN A 153 -19.73 3.27 -25.33
CA GLN A 153 -20.87 3.90 -26.02
C GLN A 153 -20.73 3.82 -27.54
N LEU A 154 -19.58 4.19 -28.09
CA LEU A 154 -19.31 4.12 -29.54
C LEU A 154 -19.47 2.70 -30.08
N VAL A 155 -18.91 1.71 -29.37
CA VAL A 155 -19.03 0.29 -29.75
C VAL A 155 -20.48 -0.18 -29.66
N THR A 156 -21.19 0.15 -28.58
CA THR A 156 -22.60 -0.25 -28.40
C THR A 156 -23.48 0.32 -29.50
N ASP A 157 -23.27 1.58 -29.88
CA ASP A 157 -24.05 2.23 -30.93
C ASP A 157 -23.76 1.63 -32.31
N TYR A 158 -22.50 1.26 -32.57
CA TYR A 158 -22.13 0.51 -33.77
C TYR A 158 -22.76 -0.89 -33.82
N CYS A 159 -22.73 -1.66 -32.73
CA CYS A 159 -23.37 -2.97 -32.69
C CYS A 159 -24.89 -2.90 -32.84
N ARG A 160 -25.52 -1.85 -32.30
CA ARG A 160 -26.95 -1.58 -32.54
C ARG A 160 -27.23 -1.32 -34.01
N PHE A 161 -26.41 -0.51 -34.66
CA PHE A 161 -26.55 -0.23 -36.09
C PHE A 161 -26.49 -1.53 -36.91
N LEU A 162 -25.49 -2.39 -36.66
CA LEU A 162 -25.37 -3.70 -37.33
C LEU A 162 -26.57 -4.61 -37.06
N ALA A 163 -27.08 -4.66 -35.83
CA ALA A 163 -28.22 -5.49 -35.46
C ALA A 163 -29.52 -5.05 -36.14
N VAL A 164 -29.74 -3.73 -36.27
CA VAL A 164 -30.90 -3.18 -36.99
C VAL A 164 -30.80 -3.48 -38.48
N GLU A 165 -29.61 -3.35 -39.07
CA GLU A 165 -29.38 -3.64 -40.50
C GLU A 165 -29.59 -5.13 -40.82
N ALA A 166 -29.10 -6.04 -39.96
CA ALA A 166 -29.23 -7.48 -40.18
C ALA A 166 -30.65 -8.02 -39.98
N SER A 167 -31.40 -7.49 -39.01
CA SER A 167 -32.73 -7.99 -38.64
C SER A 167 -33.91 -7.17 -39.20
N ASN A 168 -33.63 -5.99 -39.75
CA ASN A 168 -34.62 -4.98 -40.15
C ASN A 168 -35.63 -4.64 -39.02
N ASN A 169 -35.18 -4.69 -37.77
CA ASN A 169 -35.99 -4.44 -36.58
C ASN A 169 -35.29 -3.38 -35.70
N MET A 170 -35.93 -2.23 -35.48
CA MET A 170 -35.39 -1.17 -34.61
C MET A 170 -35.19 -1.58 -33.14
N ASN A 171 -35.84 -2.67 -32.71
CA ASN A 171 -35.72 -3.21 -31.35
C ASN A 171 -34.83 -4.45 -31.28
N ALA A 172 -33.96 -4.68 -32.27
CA ALA A 172 -33.02 -5.79 -32.25
C ALA A 172 -32.06 -5.67 -31.05
N VAL A 173 -31.75 -6.81 -30.43
CA VAL A 173 -30.72 -6.88 -29.38
C VAL A 173 -29.37 -6.60 -30.04
N PRO A 174 -28.53 -5.72 -29.47
CA PRO A 174 -27.21 -5.45 -30.04
C PRO A 174 -26.38 -6.73 -30.08
N GLU A 175 -25.89 -7.10 -31.25
CA GLU A 175 -25.00 -8.24 -31.44
C GLU A 175 -23.65 -7.71 -31.94
N CYS A 176 -22.63 -7.82 -31.10
CA CYS A 176 -21.29 -7.34 -31.42
C CYS A 176 -20.41 -8.45 -32.01
N PRO A 177 -19.49 -8.13 -32.93
CA PRO A 177 -18.42 -9.06 -33.31
C PRO A 177 -17.62 -9.52 -32.08
N ALA A 178 -17.19 -10.78 -32.06
CA ALA A 178 -16.53 -11.40 -30.91
C ALA A 178 -15.30 -10.63 -30.40
N GLU A 179 -14.50 -10.05 -31.30
CA GLU A 179 -13.35 -9.23 -30.93
C GLU A 179 -13.75 -7.91 -30.25
N LEU A 180 -14.86 -7.30 -30.68
CA LEU A 180 -15.39 -6.08 -30.07
C LEU A 180 -15.96 -6.38 -28.67
N ASP A 181 -16.68 -7.50 -28.54
CA ASP A 181 -17.27 -7.95 -27.27
C ASP A 181 -16.19 -8.32 -26.23
N LYS A 182 -15.10 -8.95 -26.69
CA LYS A 182 -13.95 -9.31 -25.85
C LYS A 182 -13.30 -8.10 -25.17
N TYR A 183 -13.18 -6.97 -25.86
CA TYR A 183 -12.44 -5.81 -25.36
C TYR A 183 -13.33 -4.66 -24.85
N TRP A 184 -14.54 -4.51 -25.41
CA TRP A 184 -15.34 -3.28 -25.28
C TRP A 184 -16.82 -3.53 -24.94
N SER A 185 -17.18 -4.74 -24.48
CA SER A 185 -18.57 -5.13 -24.16
C SER A 185 -19.24 -4.34 -23.03
N SER A 186 -18.47 -3.85 -22.07
CA SER A 186 -18.99 -3.10 -20.92
C SER A 186 -17.99 -2.06 -20.44
N ILE A 187 -18.46 -1.08 -19.67
CA ILE A 187 -17.58 -0.03 -19.12
C ILE A 187 -16.44 -0.66 -18.29
N GLY A 188 -16.74 -1.66 -17.47
CA GLY A 188 -15.74 -2.36 -16.67
C GLY A 188 -14.72 -3.11 -17.52
N GLN A 189 -15.18 -3.78 -18.58
CA GLN A 189 -14.31 -4.48 -19.52
C GLN A 189 -13.43 -3.49 -20.31
N SER A 190 -14.00 -2.39 -20.78
CA SER A 190 -13.28 -1.30 -21.47
C SER A 190 -12.21 -0.70 -20.56
N MET A 191 -12.53 -0.41 -19.29
CA MET A 191 -11.54 0.04 -18.30
C MET A 191 -10.41 -0.98 -18.09
N LEU A 192 -10.74 -2.28 -18.04
CA LEU A 192 -9.76 -3.35 -17.89
C LEU A 192 -8.87 -3.48 -19.13
N THR A 193 -9.44 -3.41 -20.33
CA THR A 193 -8.71 -3.39 -21.60
C THR A 193 -7.73 -2.21 -21.66
N LEU A 194 -8.19 -1.02 -21.29
CA LEU A 194 -7.36 0.19 -21.23
C LEU A 194 -6.22 0.06 -20.22
N PHE A 195 -6.47 -0.58 -19.07
CA PHE A 195 -5.43 -0.93 -18.10
C PHE A 195 -4.42 -1.95 -18.66
N TYR A 196 -4.89 -3.02 -19.32
CA TYR A 196 -4.01 -4.01 -19.95
C TYR A 196 -3.15 -3.41 -21.06
N ALA A 197 -3.69 -2.47 -21.84
CA ALA A 197 -2.96 -1.80 -22.90
C ALA A 197 -1.74 -1.01 -22.40
N ILE A 198 -1.83 -0.38 -21.22
CA ILE A 198 -0.72 0.43 -20.65
C ILE A 198 0.20 -0.39 -19.73
N THR A 199 -0.27 -1.49 -19.17
CA THR A 199 0.51 -2.39 -18.30
C THR A 199 1.16 -3.53 -19.06
N ASN A 200 1.06 -3.53 -20.39
CA ASN A 200 1.60 -4.56 -21.28
C ASN A 200 0.98 -5.95 -21.03
N GLY A 201 -0.29 -5.98 -20.61
CA GLY A 201 -1.09 -7.21 -20.46
C GLY A 201 -1.73 -7.68 -21.77
N VAL A 202 -1.98 -6.75 -22.69
CA VAL A 202 -2.37 -7.02 -24.08
C VAL A 202 -1.67 -6.00 -24.98
N ALA A 203 -1.33 -6.39 -26.20
CA ALA A 203 -0.83 -5.41 -27.16
C ALA A 203 -1.96 -4.41 -27.46
N TRP A 204 -1.68 -3.11 -27.29
CA TRP A 204 -2.68 -2.07 -27.54
C TRP A 204 -3.23 -2.12 -28.97
N SER A 205 -2.44 -2.60 -29.93
CA SER A 205 -2.87 -2.83 -31.31
C SER A 205 -4.02 -3.82 -31.40
N ASP A 206 -4.06 -4.84 -30.56
CA ASP A 206 -5.08 -5.88 -30.62
C ASP A 206 -6.43 -5.38 -30.11
N ALA A 207 -6.42 -4.44 -29.17
CA ALA A 207 -7.62 -3.75 -28.69
C ALA A 207 -8.11 -2.67 -29.68
N VAL A 208 -7.19 -2.07 -30.45
CA VAL A 208 -7.50 -1.00 -31.42
C VAL A 208 -7.98 -1.54 -32.76
N ARG A 209 -7.43 -2.65 -33.27
CA ARG A 209 -7.80 -3.22 -34.58
C ARG A 209 -9.32 -3.38 -34.76
N PRO A 210 -10.08 -3.94 -33.79
CA PRO A 210 -11.53 -4.06 -33.92
C PRO A 210 -12.27 -2.70 -33.99
N LEU A 211 -11.67 -1.62 -33.46
CA LEU A 211 -12.26 -0.28 -33.50
C LEU A 211 -12.09 0.41 -34.86
N GLU A 212 -11.20 -0.09 -35.73
CA GLU A 212 -11.01 0.45 -37.08
C GLU A 212 -12.31 0.34 -37.90
N ASP A 213 -13.06 -0.75 -37.71
CA ASP A 213 -14.36 -0.99 -38.36
C ASP A 213 -15.50 -0.15 -37.75
N VAL A 214 -15.31 0.36 -36.53
CA VAL A 214 -16.31 1.17 -35.81
C VAL A 214 -16.21 2.63 -36.22
N SER A 215 -15.05 3.25 -36.00
CA SER A 215 -14.77 4.62 -36.42
C SER A 215 -13.30 5.00 -36.23
N LEU A 216 -12.77 5.82 -37.14
CA LEU A 216 -11.44 6.42 -36.99
C LEU A 216 -11.32 7.26 -35.71
N LEU A 217 -12.43 7.86 -35.26
CA LEU A 217 -12.47 8.64 -34.03
C LEU A 217 -12.23 7.78 -32.79
N ALA A 218 -12.79 6.56 -32.74
CA ALA A 218 -12.55 5.62 -31.64
C ALA A 218 -11.07 5.21 -31.56
N VAL A 219 -10.45 4.93 -32.70
CA VAL A 219 -9.01 4.66 -32.81
C VAL A 219 -8.19 5.85 -32.29
N ALA A 220 -8.51 7.07 -32.73
CA ALA A 220 -7.84 8.28 -32.29
C ALA A 220 -7.98 8.50 -30.76
N PHE A 221 -9.14 8.22 -30.18
CA PHE A 221 -9.36 8.30 -28.73
C PHE A 221 -8.47 7.32 -27.96
N VAL A 222 -8.33 6.07 -28.42
CA VAL A 222 -7.45 5.09 -27.75
C VAL A 222 -5.98 5.51 -27.85
N ILE A 223 -5.52 5.99 -29.01
CA ILE A 223 -4.15 6.48 -29.18
C ILE A 223 -3.89 7.67 -28.25
N PHE A 224 -4.81 8.63 -28.20
CA PHE A 224 -4.73 9.80 -27.32
C PHE A 224 -4.69 9.39 -25.84
N TYR A 225 -5.53 8.42 -25.45
CA TYR A 225 -5.51 7.82 -24.11
C TYR A 225 -4.15 7.21 -23.78
N ILE A 226 -3.55 6.43 -24.69
CA ILE A 226 -2.24 5.78 -24.47
C ILE A 226 -1.17 6.85 -24.24
N ILE A 227 -1.13 7.89 -25.07
CA ILE A 227 -0.16 8.99 -24.94
C ILE A 227 -0.29 9.65 -23.56
N ILE A 228 -1.52 10.05 -23.18
CA ILE A 228 -1.76 10.66 -21.88
C ILE A 228 -1.38 9.71 -20.75
N SER A 229 -1.83 8.47 -20.79
CA SER A 229 -1.67 7.53 -19.68
C SER A 229 -0.21 7.13 -19.48
N VAL A 230 0.55 6.92 -20.57
CA VAL A 230 1.99 6.67 -20.49
C VAL A 230 2.71 7.89 -19.92
N PHE A 231 2.37 9.10 -20.37
CA PHE A 231 2.95 10.32 -19.81
C PHE A 231 2.59 10.51 -18.33
N THR A 232 1.34 10.27 -17.94
CA THR A 232 0.89 10.28 -16.55
C THR A 232 1.64 9.26 -15.71
N LEU A 233 1.77 8.01 -16.16
CA LEU A 233 2.53 6.98 -15.45
C LEU A 233 4.00 7.38 -15.25
N LEU A 234 4.65 7.90 -16.29
CA LEU A 234 6.03 8.39 -16.20
C LEU A 234 6.14 9.57 -15.21
N ASN A 235 5.18 10.50 -15.24
CA ASN A 235 5.15 11.65 -14.34
C ASN A 235 4.90 11.25 -12.88
N VAL A 236 4.14 10.19 -12.63
CA VAL A 236 3.93 9.64 -11.29
C VAL A 236 5.21 9.06 -10.76
N VAL A 237 5.86 8.18 -11.54
CA VAL A 237 7.12 7.55 -11.13
C VAL A 237 8.17 8.62 -10.87
N THR A 238 8.31 9.57 -11.80
CA THR A 238 9.22 10.72 -11.64
C THR A 238 8.84 11.56 -10.43
N GLY A 239 7.56 11.85 -10.22
CA GLY A 239 7.05 12.62 -9.09
C GLY A 239 7.37 11.98 -7.74
N VAL A 240 7.26 10.65 -7.62
CA VAL A 240 7.65 9.92 -6.41
C VAL A 240 9.16 9.99 -6.17
N PHE A 241 9.98 9.80 -7.21
CA PHE A 241 11.43 9.92 -7.09
C PHE A 241 11.86 11.35 -6.71
N VAL A 242 11.24 12.36 -7.32
CA VAL A 242 11.48 13.78 -7.02
C VAL A 242 11.05 14.10 -5.60
N ASN A 243 9.86 13.66 -5.17
CA ASN A 243 9.39 13.92 -3.81
C ASN A 243 10.31 13.26 -2.77
N THR A 244 10.77 12.03 -3.04
CA THR A 244 11.75 11.34 -2.19
C THR A 244 13.10 12.09 -2.15
N ALA A 245 13.57 12.60 -3.30
CA ALA A 245 14.80 13.37 -3.38
C ALA A 245 14.70 14.71 -2.62
N ILE A 246 13.54 15.39 -2.73
CA ILE A 246 13.26 16.64 -2.02
C ILE A 246 13.21 16.39 -0.51
N GLU A 247 12.47 15.38 -0.06
CA GLU A 247 12.36 15.03 1.37
C GLU A 247 13.74 14.68 1.98
N ARG A 248 14.58 13.95 1.25
CA ARG A 248 15.96 13.67 1.68
C ARG A 248 16.82 14.93 1.70
N ALA A 249 16.71 15.78 0.68
CA ALA A 249 17.45 17.04 0.63
C ALA A 249 17.02 18.02 1.73
N SER A 250 15.75 18.04 2.14
CA SER A 250 15.28 18.83 3.29
C SER A 250 15.77 18.26 4.62
N ALA A 251 15.71 16.93 4.79
CA ALA A 251 16.19 16.29 6.01
C ALA A 251 17.70 16.54 6.23
N ASP A 252 18.51 16.50 5.17
CA ASP A 252 19.95 16.82 5.24
C ASP A 252 20.19 18.28 5.64
N LYS A 253 19.38 19.23 5.14
CA LYS A 253 19.48 20.65 5.53
C LYS A 253 19.15 20.86 7.00
N ASP A 254 18.11 20.21 7.52
CA ASP A 254 17.71 20.30 8.92
C ASP A 254 18.79 19.72 9.85
N ILE A 255 19.38 18.57 9.46
CA ILE A 255 20.50 17.96 10.18
C ILE A 255 21.73 18.88 10.16
N ALA A 256 22.06 19.46 9.00
CA ALA A 256 23.18 20.39 8.88
C ALA A 256 22.98 21.65 9.73
N ALA A 257 21.76 22.20 9.76
CA ALA A 257 21.40 23.35 10.59
C ALA A 257 21.55 23.03 12.08
N LEU A 258 21.05 21.87 12.53
CA LEU A 258 21.21 21.41 13.92
C LEU A 258 22.68 21.27 14.32
N LYS A 259 23.53 20.70 13.45
CA LYS A 259 24.98 20.62 13.68
C LYS A 259 25.62 22.00 13.79
N ALA A 260 25.21 22.96 12.95
CA ALA A 260 25.72 24.33 13.01
C ALA A 260 25.34 25.03 14.32
N PHE A 261 24.10 24.84 14.79
CA PHE A 261 23.64 25.35 16.09
C PHE A 261 24.43 24.74 17.26
N GLN A 262 24.67 23.43 17.24
CA GLN A 262 25.48 22.75 18.27
C GLN A 262 26.90 23.31 18.31
N LYS A 263 27.56 23.42 17.14
CA LYS A 263 28.91 23.98 17.05
C LYS A 263 29.00 25.42 17.55
N ARG A 264 28.00 26.26 17.25
CA ARG A 264 27.94 27.63 17.76
C ARG A 264 27.81 27.66 19.29
N LYS A 265 27.02 26.77 19.87
CA LYS A 265 26.86 26.65 21.32
C LYS A 265 28.16 26.22 22.01
N GLU A 266 28.87 25.25 21.43
CA GLU A 266 30.20 24.83 21.89
C GLU A 266 31.20 25.99 21.85
N GLN A 267 31.25 26.75 20.75
CA GLN A 267 32.11 27.92 20.63
C GLN A 267 31.79 29.00 21.68
N ILE A 268 30.51 29.28 21.92
CA ILE A 268 30.10 30.23 22.96
C ILE A 268 30.49 29.73 24.35
N GLN A 269 30.38 28.42 24.62
CA GLN A 269 30.81 27.85 25.91
C GLN A 269 32.32 27.96 26.11
N VAL A 270 33.12 27.66 25.08
CA VAL A 270 34.59 27.83 25.14
C VAL A 270 34.94 29.30 25.37
N LEU A 271 34.31 30.22 24.63
CA LEU A 271 34.54 31.65 24.79
C LEU A 271 34.13 32.14 26.18
N ARG A 272 33.02 31.64 26.71
CA ARG A 272 32.55 31.96 28.06
C ARG A 272 33.51 31.44 29.13
N HIS A 273 34.01 30.20 29.00
CA HIS A 273 35.02 29.67 29.90
C HIS A 273 36.33 30.46 29.84
N ALA A 274 36.76 30.87 28.64
CA ALA A 274 37.92 31.75 28.49
C ALA A 274 37.68 33.11 29.15
N PHE A 275 36.50 33.71 28.98
CA PHE A 275 36.11 34.97 29.61
C PHE A 275 36.11 34.86 31.15
N GLU A 276 35.50 33.81 31.69
CA GLU A 276 35.46 33.52 33.13
C GLU A 276 36.87 33.25 33.71
N ALA A 277 37.78 32.67 32.93
CA ALA A 277 39.17 32.47 33.35
C ALA A 277 39.99 33.77 33.37
N MET A 278 39.66 34.74 32.50
CA MET A 278 40.36 36.03 32.41
C MET A 278 39.78 37.09 33.37
N ASP A 279 38.51 37.01 33.74
CA ASP A 279 37.86 37.94 34.70
C ASP A 279 38.20 37.59 36.15
N HIS A 280 39.45 37.85 36.55
CA HIS A 280 39.97 37.57 37.90
C HIS A 280 39.16 38.21 39.03
N TRP A 281 38.42 39.28 38.76
CA TRP A 281 37.69 40.07 39.77
C TRP A 281 36.17 39.85 39.73
N GLN A 282 35.67 38.93 38.89
CA GLN A 282 34.23 38.67 38.67
C GLN A 282 33.42 39.93 38.38
N THR A 283 34.03 40.88 37.67
CA THR A 283 33.42 42.19 37.40
C THR A 283 32.45 42.16 36.21
N ASN A 284 32.34 41.03 35.51
CA ASN A 284 31.59 40.85 34.25
C ASN A 284 32.03 41.82 33.14
N ASN A 285 33.20 42.44 33.28
CA ASN A 285 33.79 43.38 32.33
C ASN A 285 35.27 43.07 32.20
N LEU A 286 35.75 42.92 30.98
CA LEU A 286 37.15 42.62 30.67
C LEU A 286 37.85 43.90 30.18
N LYS A 287 38.99 44.26 30.79
CA LYS A 287 39.84 45.35 30.30
C LYS A 287 40.86 44.79 29.31
N ILE A 288 41.36 45.64 28.41
CA ILE A 288 42.38 45.26 27.41
C ILE A 288 43.61 44.62 28.05
N LYS A 289 44.03 45.13 29.22
CA LYS A 289 45.16 44.56 29.97
C LYS A 289 44.95 43.11 30.39
N ASP A 290 43.75 42.76 30.86
CA ASP A 290 43.43 41.40 31.30
C ASP A 290 43.48 40.40 30.12
N ILE A 291 43.16 40.88 28.91
CA ILE A 291 43.25 40.10 27.66
C ILE A 291 44.71 39.96 27.20
N GLU A 292 45.50 41.03 27.25
CA GLU A 292 46.92 41.03 26.88
C GLU A 292 47.73 40.08 27.78
N GLU A 293 47.46 40.09 29.09
CA GLU A 293 48.08 39.23 30.09
C GLU A 293 47.70 37.75 29.89
N ALA A 294 46.43 37.45 29.62
CA ALA A 294 45.96 36.09 29.37
C ALA A 294 46.43 35.48 28.05
N MET A 295 46.65 36.30 27.01
CA MET A 295 47.21 35.85 25.73
C MET A 295 48.74 35.79 25.72
N GLY A 296 49.40 36.13 26.83
CA GLY A 296 50.86 36.16 26.92
C GLY A 296 51.50 37.21 26.00
N LEU A 297 50.75 38.24 25.63
CA LEU A 297 51.25 39.38 24.85
C LEU A 297 51.93 40.38 25.80
N GLU A 298 52.89 39.92 26.60
CA GLU A 298 53.80 40.84 27.27
C GLU A 298 54.78 41.40 26.23
N SER A 299 54.50 42.64 25.82
CA SER A 299 55.46 43.60 25.26
C SER A 299 56.24 43.16 24.01
N VAL A 300 55.62 43.29 22.82
CA VAL A 300 56.39 43.74 21.64
C VAL A 300 56.13 45.24 21.51
N GLY A 301 56.78 46.01 22.37
CA GLY A 301 56.60 47.46 22.45
C GLY A 301 57.75 48.10 23.22
N ALA A 302 58.91 48.14 22.58
CA ALA A 302 59.92 49.16 22.78
C ALA A 302 60.28 49.73 21.40
#